data_AF-A0A958ATV6-F1
#
_entry.id   AF-A0A958ATV6-F1
#
_cell.length_a   1.000
_cell.length_b   1.000
_cell.length_c   1.000
_cell.angle_alpha   90.00
_cell.angle_beta   90.00
_cell.angle_gamma   90.00
#
_symmetry.space_group_name_H-M   'P 1'
#
loop_
_entity.id
_entity.type
_entity.pdbx_description
1 polymer ?
#
loop_
_entity_poly.entity_id
_entity_poly.type
_entity_poly.pdbx_seq_one_letter_code
_entity_poly.pdbx_strand_id
1 'polypeptide(L)'
;MKPIFANLNELTQELQKRTEAEVRFDAVSRTLYATDASNYQIMPVGVVIPRTVEDMIATVEICTGHNVPVLPRGGGSSLAGQTVGEAVIIDTSKYLRNVLHIDREARAVRVQPGITFGQLNRQLKDTGLM
;
A
#
# COMPACT_ATOMS: atom_id res chain seq x y z
N MET A 1 -25.55 0.12 -0.17
CA MET A 1 -25.26 1.43 -0.79
C MET A 1 -24.28 1.16 -1.94
N LYS A 2 -24.59 1.54 -3.18
CA LYS A 2 -23.61 1.39 -4.28
C LYS A 2 -22.52 2.45 -4.08
N PRO A 3 -21.22 2.10 -4.22
CA PRO A 3 -20.16 3.09 -4.16
C PRO A 3 -20.42 4.21 -5.19
N ILE A 4 -20.19 5.46 -4.79
CA ILE A 4 -20.45 6.68 -5.59
C ILE A 4 -19.42 6.86 -6.73
N PHE A 5 -18.42 6.00 -6.77
CA PHE A 5 -17.28 6.12 -7.68
C PHE A 5 -17.59 5.68 -9.12
N ALA A 6 -16.70 6.06 -10.03
CA ALA A 6 -16.70 5.65 -11.43
C ALA A 6 -16.79 4.12 -11.63
N ASN A 7 -16.94 3.71 -12.89
CA ASN A 7 -17.09 2.31 -13.27
C ASN A 7 -15.92 1.44 -12.76
N LEU A 8 -16.14 0.69 -11.68
CA LEU A 8 -15.11 -0.14 -11.03
C LEU A 8 -14.50 -1.18 -11.97
N ASN A 9 -15.24 -1.64 -12.98
CA ASN A 9 -14.69 -2.56 -13.97
C ASN A 9 -13.65 -1.89 -14.86
N GLU A 10 -13.89 -0.65 -15.28
CA GLU A 10 -12.93 0.13 -16.07
C GLU A 10 -11.68 0.44 -15.26
N LEU A 11 -11.85 0.90 -14.02
CA LEU A 11 -10.74 1.13 -13.09
C LEU A 11 -9.88 -0.14 -12.90
N THR A 12 -10.53 -1.27 -12.62
CA THR A 12 -9.83 -2.55 -12.39
C THR A 12 -9.03 -2.97 -13.64
N GLN A 13 -9.65 -2.87 -14.81
CA GLN A 13 -8.99 -3.21 -16.08
C GLN A 13 -7.83 -2.28 -16.40
N GLU A 14 -7.97 -0.98 -16.14
CA GLU A 14 -6.89 -0.01 -16.39
C GLU A 14 -5.70 -0.27 -15.46
N LEU A 15 -5.94 -0.49 -14.17
CA LEU A 15 -4.90 -0.86 -13.21
C LEU A 15 -4.17 -2.14 -13.65
N GLN A 16 -4.91 -3.16 -14.09
CA GLN A 16 -4.33 -4.43 -14.57
C GLN A 16 -3.52 -4.28 -15.86
N LYS A 17 -3.87 -3.32 -16.73
CA LYS A 17 -3.18 -3.09 -18.00
C LYS A 17 -1.94 -2.21 -17.87
N ARG A 18 -1.94 -1.28 -16.92
CA ARG A 18 -0.92 -0.23 -16.80
C ARG A 18 0.07 -0.44 -15.65
N THR A 19 -0.13 -1.46 -14.83
CA THR A 19 0.75 -1.78 -13.70
C THR A 19 1.09 -3.27 -13.70
N GLU A 20 2.21 -3.62 -13.08
CA GLU A 20 2.59 -5.01 -12.79
C GLU A 20 2.12 -5.45 -11.40
N ALA A 21 1.33 -4.60 -10.73
CA ALA A 21 0.84 -4.80 -9.38
C ALA A 21 -0.18 -5.95 -9.30
N GLU A 22 -0.35 -6.50 -8.10
CA GLU A 22 -1.51 -7.35 -7.87
C GLU A 22 -2.74 -6.47 -7.64
N VAL A 23 -3.73 -6.59 -8.52
CA VAL A 23 -4.99 -5.83 -8.47
C VAL A 23 -6.10 -6.75 -7.96
N ARG A 24 -6.61 -6.48 -6.76
CA ARG A 24 -7.54 -7.36 -6.04
C ARG A 24 -8.81 -6.63 -5.63
N PHE A 25 -9.88 -6.82 -6.42
CA PHE A 25 -11.20 -6.21 -6.21
C PHE A 25 -12.27 -7.24 -5.81
N ASP A 26 -11.87 -8.50 -5.63
CA ASP A 26 -12.76 -9.57 -5.17
C ASP A 26 -13.16 -9.39 -3.69
N ALA A 27 -14.28 -10.01 -3.32
CA ALA A 27 -14.86 -9.85 -1.99
C ALA A 27 -13.95 -10.39 -0.87
N VAL A 28 -13.18 -11.45 -1.12
CA VAL A 28 -12.31 -12.06 -0.11
C VAL A 28 -11.16 -11.10 0.19
N SER A 29 -10.46 -10.64 -0.84
CA SER A 29 -9.37 -9.67 -0.69
C SER A 29 -9.84 -8.40 -0.01
N ARG A 30 -10.97 -7.82 -0.43
CA ARG A 30 -11.48 -6.60 0.20
C ARG A 30 -11.83 -6.80 1.69
N THR A 31 -12.39 -7.97 2.05
CA THR A 31 -12.68 -8.31 3.44
C THR A 31 -11.41 -8.40 4.29
N LEU A 32 -10.33 -8.99 3.76
CA LEU A 32 -9.04 -9.10 4.45
C LEU A 32 -8.41 -7.74 4.76
N TYR A 33 -8.74 -6.70 3.99
CA TYR A 33 -8.24 -5.34 4.17
C TYR A 33 -9.27 -4.39 4.79
N ALA A 34 -10.45 -4.88 5.17
CA ALA A 34 -11.51 -4.07 5.76
C ALA A 34 -11.24 -3.69 7.21
N THR A 35 -10.30 -4.36 7.87
CA THR A 35 -9.90 -4.13 9.26
C THR A 35 -8.41 -3.82 9.36
N ASP A 36 -8.04 -3.23 10.49
CA ASP A 36 -6.67 -3.13 10.97
C ASP A 36 -6.61 -3.55 12.44
N ALA A 37 -5.58 -3.17 13.19
CA ALA A 37 -5.47 -3.52 14.61
C ALA A 37 -6.44 -2.74 15.52
N SER A 38 -7.30 -1.89 14.96
CA SER A 38 -8.34 -1.16 15.68
C SER A 38 -9.69 -1.91 15.69
N ASN A 39 -10.71 -1.26 16.25
CA ASN A 39 -12.10 -1.70 16.18
C ASN A 39 -12.85 -1.19 14.93
N TYR A 40 -12.21 -0.41 14.07
CA TYR A 40 -12.83 0.12 12.85
C TYR A 40 -12.86 -0.93 11.74
N GLN A 41 -13.99 -1.00 11.05
CA GLN A 41 -14.14 -1.83 9.87
C GLN A 41 -14.78 -1.02 8.74
N ILE A 42 -14.04 -0.82 7.64
CA ILE A 42 -14.52 -0.10 6.46
C ILE A 42 -14.12 -0.90 5.23
N MET A 43 -15.10 -1.27 4.41
CA MET A 43 -14.85 -2.06 3.20
C MET A 43 -14.14 -1.19 2.14
N PRO A 44 -12.93 -1.57 1.68
CA PRO A 44 -12.26 -0.83 0.62
C PRO A 44 -12.96 -0.99 -0.73
N VAL A 45 -12.65 -0.08 -1.66
CA VAL A 45 -13.05 -0.18 -3.07
C VAL A 45 -12.35 -1.36 -3.72
N GLY A 46 -11.05 -1.47 -3.49
CA GLY A 46 -10.17 -2.53 -3.98
C GLY A 46 -8.79 -2.42 -3.35
N VAL A 47 -7.91 -3.36 -3.65
CA VAL A 47 -6.55 -3.39 -3.12
C VAL A 47 -5.56 -3.51 -4.28
N VAL A 48 -4.50 -2.71 -4.24
CA VAL A 48 -3.37 -2.77 -5.17
C VAL A 48 -2.10 -3.03 -4.37
N ILE A 49 -1.37 -4.08 -4.74
CA ILE A 49 -0.08 -4.44 -4.12
C ILE A 49 1.03 -4.17 -5.15
N PRO A 50 1.62 -2.96 -5.16
CA PRO A 50 2.63 -2.57 -6.15
C PRO A 50 3.91 -3.40 -6.00
N ARG A 51 4.50 -3.79 -7.13
CA ARG A 51 5.82 -4.42 -7.19
C ARG A 51 6.94 -3.38 -7.27
N THR A 52 6.65 -2.26 -7.91
CA THR A 52 7.60 -1.16 -8.17
C THR A 52 7.07 0.17 -7.66
N VAL A 53 7.92 1.21 -7.64
CA VAL A 53 7.47 2.57 -7.30
C VAL A 53 6.60 3.12 -8.42
N GLU A 54 6.90 2.74 -9.66
CA GLU A 54 6.15 3.09 -10.86
C GLU A 54 4.72 2.56 -10.80
N ASP A 55 4.50 1.34 -10.29
CA ASP A 55 3.15 0.81 -10.04
C ASP A 55 2.35 1.70 -9.09
N MET A 56 2.99 2.21 -8.03
CA MET A 56 2.34 3.09 -7.05
C MET A 56 1.99 4.44 -7.66
N ILE A 57 2.91 5.03 -8.44
CA ILE A 57 2.67 6.29 -9.17
C ILE A 57 1.50 6.12 -10.14
N ALA A 58 1.53 5.09 -10.99
CA ALA A 58 0.48 4.81 -11.94
C ALA A 58 -0.87 4.56 -11.25
N THR A 59 -0.88 3.84 -10.11
CA THR A 59 -2.10 3.62 -9.33
C THR A 59 -2.73 4.92 -8.84
N VAL A 60 -1.92 5.86 -8.32
CA VAL A 60 -2.40 7.17 -7.87
C VAL A 60 -2.96 7.98 -9.04
N GLU A 61 -2.27 8.01 -10.18
CA GLU A 61 -2.72 8.70 -11.39
C GLU A 61 -4.04 8.15 -11.92
N ILE A 62 -4.14 6.82 -12.05
CA ILE A 62 -5.34 6.14 -12.53
C ILE A 62 -6.51 6.40 -11.56
N CYS A 63 -6.32 6.20 -10.26
CA CYS A 63 -7.38 6.45 -9.28
C CYS A 63 -7.84 7.92 -9.30
N THR A 64 -6.91 8.86 -9.48
CA THR A 64 -7.23 10.29 -9.65
C THR A 64 -8.09 10.52 -10.89
N GLY A 65 -7.73 9.94 -12.04
CA GLY A 65 -8.53 10.05 -13.27
C GLY A 65 -9.94 9.47 -13.15
N HIS A 66 -10.11 8.44 -12.30
CA HIS A 66 -11.40 7.81 -12.01
C HIS A 66 -12.15 8.43 -10.82
N ASN A 67 -11.64 9.50 -10.21
CA ASN A 67 -12.18 10.12 -8.99
C ASN A 67 -12.36 9.12 -7.82
N VAL A 68 -11.41 8.20 -7.68
CA VAL A 68 -11.38 7.20 -6.60
C VAL A 68 -10.30 7.58 -5.59
N PRO A 69 -10.63 7.70 -4.29
CA PRO A 69 -9.62 7.99 -3.28
C PRO A 69 -8.65 6.81 -3.13
N VAL A 70 -7.41 7.13 -2.78
CA VAL A 70 -6.37 6.15 -2.46
C VAL A 70 -6.03 6.19 -0.97
N LEU A 71 -5.68 5.05 -0.41
CA LEU A 71 -5.26 4.93 0.99
C LEU A 71 -3.97 4.09 1.07
N PRO A 72 -2.82 4.67 1.43
CA PRO A 72 -1.59 3.91 1.60
C PRO A 72 -1.66 3.05 2.87
N ARG A 73 -1.22 1.79 2.77
CA ARG A 73 -1.19 0.83 3.88
C ARG A 73 0.15 0.12 3.95
N GLY A 74 0.72 0.11 5.15
CA GLY A 74 1.85 -0.75 5.52
C GLY A 74 1.35 -2.05 6.17
N GLY A 75 1.83 -2.37 7.37
CA GLY A 75 1.45 -3.60 8.09
C GLY A 75 0.03 -3.65 8.65
N GLY A 76 -0.78 -2.59 8.53
CA GLY A 76 -2.14 -2.55 9.10
C GLY A 76 -2.18 -2.59 10.63
N SER A 77 -1.15 -2.09 11.30
CA SER A 77 -1.01 -2.12 12.77
C SER A 77 -1.57 -0.88 13.48
N SER A 78 -2.33 -0.04 12.77
CA SER A 78 -2.99 1.14 13.38
C SER A 78 -4.05 0.69 14.39
N LEU A 79 -4.15 1.42 15.50
CA LEU A 79 -5.17 1.23 16.54
C LEU A 79 -6.31 2.25 16.44
N ALA A 80 -6.26 3.16 15.46
CA ALA A 80 -7.21 4.27 15.32
C ALA A 80 -7.87 4.33 13.92
N GLY A 81 -7.86 3.22 13.18
CA GLY A 81 -8.56 3.09 11.89
C GLY A 81 -7.91 3.85 10.73
N GLN A 82 -6.65 4.24 10.85
CA GLN A 82 -5.96 5.04 9.82
C GLN A 82 -5.62 4.22 8.57
N THR A 83 -5.70 2.89 8.66
CA THR A 83 -5.31 1.98 7.57
C THR A 83 -6.50 1.28 6.91
N VAL A 84 -7.73 1.75 7.20
CA VAL A 84 -9.00 1.27 6.60
C VAL A 84 -9.77 2.46 6.04
N GLY A 85 -10.53 2.23 4.97
CA GLY A 85 -11.31 3.30 4.33
C GLY A 85 -11.96 2.85 3.04
N GLU A 86 -13.01 3.57 2.63
CA GLU A 86 -13.68 3.36 1.33
C GLU A 86 -12.84 3.98 0.20
N ALA A 87 -11.71 3.34 -0.09
CA ALA A 87 -10.68 3.77 -1.04
C ALA A 87 -10.04 2.56 -1.71
N VAL A 88 -9.24 2.81 -2.76
CA VAL A 88 -8.27 1.82 -3.23
C VAL A 88 -7.10 1.80 -2.25
N ILE A 89 -6.93 0.68 -1.55
CA ILE A 89 -5.81 0.49 -0.63
C ILE A 89 -4.55 0.16 -1.44
N ILE A 90 -3.47 0.90 -1.20
CA ILE A 90 -2.15 0.63 -1.77
C ILE A 90 -1.29 -0.03 -0.70
N ASP A 91 -1.10 -1.34 -0.78
CA ASP A 91 -0.35 -2.13 0.19
C ASP A 91 1.10 -2.33 -0.24
N THR A 92 2.02 -1.62 0.41
CA THR A 92 3.45 -1.69 0.09
C THR A 92 4.19 -2.81 0.82
N SER A 93 3.53 -3.53 1.74
CA SER A 93 4.18 -4.44 2.70
C SER A 93 4.84 -5.68 2.08
N LYS A 94 4.42 -6.06 0.86
CA LYS A 94 4.87 -7.31 0.21
C LYS A 94 6.18 -7.17 -0.58
N TYR A 95 6.26 -6.18 -1.47
CA TYR A 95 7.35 -6.08 -2.46
C TYR A 95 8.32 -4.92 -2.20
N LEU A 96 7.81 -3.75 -1.82
CA LEU A 96 8.60 -2.53 -1.65
C LEU A 96 9.25 -2.44 -0.26
N ARG A 97 10.16 -3.36 0.06
CA ARG A 97 10.71 -3.56 1.42
C ARG A 97 12.23 -3.54 1.52
N ASN A 98 12.91 -2.96 0.53
CA ASN A 98 14.37 -2.93 0.47
C ASN A 98 14.97 -1.68 1.15
N VAL A 99 16.19 -1.83 1.67
CA VAL A 99 17.08 -0.70 1.96
C VAL A 99 17.74 -0.28 0.64
N LEU A 100 17.65 1.01 0.30
CA LEU A 100 18.17 1.57 -0.94
C LEU A 100 19.57 2.16 -0.74
N HIS A 101 19.81 2.79 0.41
CA HIS A 101 21.09 3.41 0.72
C HIS A 101 21.28 3.56 2.24
N ILE A 102 22.51 3.36 2.72
CA ILE A 102 22.91 3.57 4.11
C ILE A 102 24.05 4.60 4.11
N ASP A 103 23.80 5.74 4.75
CA ASP A 103 24.80 6.78 4.98
C ASP A 103 25.21 6.76 6.45
N ARG A 104 26.41 6.26 6.73
CA ARG A 104 26.94 6.14 8.08
C ARG A 104 27.41 7.48 8.65
N GLU A 105 27.88 8.38 7.78
CA GLU A 105 28.36 9.70 8.20
C GLU A 105 27.18 10.58 8.59
N ALA A 106 26.14 10.63 7.75
CA ALA A 106 24.91 11.36 8.03
C ALA A 106 23.95 10.63 8.98
N ARG A 107 24.28 9.39 9.40
CA ARG A 107 23.41 8.51 10.20
C ARG A 107 22.00 8.37 9.63
N ALA A 108 21.89 8.21 8.32
CA ALA A 108 20.63 8.18 7.59
C ALA A 108 20.50 6.91 6.74
N VAL A 109 19.26 6.43 6.59
CA VAL A 109 18.97 5.25 5.75
C VAL A 109 17.80 5.58 4.84
N ARG A 110 17.98 5.35 3.54
CA ARG A 110 16.90 5.44 2.56
C ARG A 110 16.32 4.04 2.35
N VAL A 111 15.01 3.92 2.51
CA VAL A 111 14.29 2.64 2.42
C VAL A 111 13.06 2.75 1.55
N GLN A 112 12.57 1.61 1.07
CA GLN A 112 11.24 1.51 0.48
C GLN A 112 10.15 1.44 1.56
N PRO A 113 8.92 1.92 1.27
CA PRO A 113 7.90 2.20 2.28
C PRO A 113 7.33 0.97 3.00
N GLY A 114 7.45 -0.22 2.41
CA GLY A 114 6.96 -1.47 2.99
C GLY A 114 7.92 -2.15 3.97
N ILE A 115 9.12 -1.60 4.20
CA ILE A 115 10.05 -2.20 5.15
C ILE A 115 9.51 -2.11 6.58
N THR A 116 9.52 -3.22 7.30
CA THR A 116 9.17 -3.25 8.72
C THR A 116 10.36 -2.83 9.59
N PHE A 117 10.08 -2.32 10.79
CA PHE A 117 11.12 -2.00 11.79
C PHE A 117 12.06 -3.19 12.05
N GLY A 118 11.51 -4.40 12.21
CA GLY A 118 12.32 -5.60 12.42
C GLY A 118 13.21 -5.98 11.23
N GLN A 119 12.73 -5.78 9.99
CA GLN A 119 13.55 -6.00 8.79
C GLN A 119 14.67 -4.97 8.67
N LEU A 120 14.39 -3.70 8.95
CA LEU A 120 15.38 -2.63 8.91
C LEU A 120 16.48 -2.88 9.95
N ASN A 121 16.10 -3.13 11.21
CA ASN A 121 17.05 -3.41 12.27
C ASN A 121 17.98 -4.58 11.93
N ARG A 122 17.44 -5.68 11.40
CA ARG A 122 18.27 -6.82 10.97
C ARG A 122 19.33 -6.43 9.93
N GLN A 123 19.02 -5.52 9.01
CA GLN A 123 19.96 -5.04 8.00
C GLN A 123 20.98 -4.04 8.55
N LEU A 124 20.63 -3.30 9.60
CA LEU A 124 21.51 -2.30 10.22
C LEU A 124 22.41 -2.85 11.33
N LYS A 125 22.24 -4.11 11.75
CA LYS A 125 22.94 -4.71 12.89
C LYS A 125 24.45 -4.48 12.90
N ASP A 126 25.11 -4.65 11.77
CA ASP A 126 26.58 -4.57 11.66
C ASP A 126 27.06 -3.19 11.18
N THR A 127 26.16 -2.20 11.15
CA THR A 127 26.46 -0.85 10.63
C THR A 127 26.81 0.15 11.71
N GLY A 128 26.53 -0.16 12.98
CA GLY A 128 26.64 0.79 14.10
C GLY A 128 25.50 1.82 14.15
N LEU A 129 24.46 1.66 13.33
CA LEU A 129 23.28 2.54 13.24
C LEU A 129 22.00 1.92 13.84
N MET A 130 22.11 0.78 14.53
CA MET A 130 20.98 0.16 15.24
C MET A 130 20.74 0.85 16.60
#